data_AF-A0A7J9GIQ3-F1
#
_entry.id   AF-A0A7J9GIQ3-F1
#
_cell.length_a   1.000
_cell.length_b   1.000
_cell.length_c   1.000
_cell.angle_alpha   90.00
_cell.angle_beta   90.00
_cell.angle_gamma   90.00
#
_symmetry.space_group_name_H-M   'P 1'
#
loop_
_entity.id
_entity.type
_entity.pdbx_description
1 polymer ?
#
loop_
_entity_poly.entity_id
_entity_poly.type
_entity_poly.pdbx_seq_one_letter_code
_entity_poly.pdbx_strand_id
1 'polypeptide(L)'
;MGGASFTATECPICLGEFLDGEKVRVLPKCNHGFHVKCIDTWLMSHSSCPNCRHSLLEHKTENKDVTAGSGRQPTDNGDLVIFVQEGS
;
A
#
# COMPACT_ATOMS: atom_id res chain seq x y z
N MET A 1 17.21 5.89 -27.92
CA MET A 1 15.78 5.58 -27.68
C MET A 1 15.72 4.10 -27.36
N GLY A 2 15.50 3.59 -26.15
CA GLY A 2 14.86 4.10 -24.94
C GLY A 2 14.28 2.85 -24.29
N GLY A 3 15.15 2.03 -23.68
CA GLY A 3 14.75 0.78 -23.04
C GLY A 3 14.36 1.10 -21.61
N ALA A 4 13.08 1.35 -21.38
CA ALA A 4 12.53 1.30 -20.03
C ALA A 4 12.55 -0.17 -19.59
N SER A 5 13.67 -0.59 -19.03
CA SER A 5 13.75 -1.78 -18.19
C SER A 5 12.96 -1.45 -16.93
N PHE A 6 11.64 -1.61 -16.98
CA PHE A 6 10.78 -1.35 -15.83
C PHE A 6 11.20 -2.29 -14.71
N THR A 7 11.95 -1.76 -13.75
CA THR A 7 12.36 -2.52 -12.58
C THR A 7 11.24 -2.42 -11.57
N ALA A 8 10.87 -3.54 -10.95
CA ALA A 8 9.88 -3.56 -9.85
C ALA A 8 10.39 -2.85 -8.57
N THR A 9 11.51 -2.14 -8.68
CA THR A 9 12.21 -1.37 -7.64
C THR A 9 12.01 0.13 -7.79
N GLU A 10 11.07 0.57 -8.64
CA GLU A 10 10.71 1.98 -8.82
C GLU A 10 9.27 2.24 -8.40
N CYS A 11 9.02 3.38 -7.77
CA CYS A 11 7.69 3.80 -7.38
C CYS A 11 6.93 4.33 -8.61
N PRO A 12 5.82 3.70 -9.04
CA PRO A 12 5.08 4.13 -10.23
C PRO A 12 4.30 5.45 -10.02
N ILE A 13 4.25 6.00 -8.80
CA ILE A 13 3.59 7.28 -8.51
C ILE A 13 4.53 8.45 -8.83
N CYS A 14 5.79 8.38 -8.38
CA CYS A 14 6.79 9.41 -8.63
C CYS A 14 7.81 9.05 -9.73
N LEU A 15 7.74 7.82 -10.26
CA LEU A 15 8.69 7.25 -11.22
C LEU A 15 10.15 7.32 -10.74
N GLY A 16 10.36 7.21 -9.43
CA GLY A 16 11.68 7.23 -8.79
C GLY A 16 12.02 5.87 -8.18
N GLU A 17 13.30 5.50 -8.22
CA GLU A 17 13.85 4.31 -7.57
C GLU A 17 13.66 4.35 -6.05
N PHE A 18 13.47 3.19 -5.43
CA PHE A 18 13.45 3.06 -3.98
C PHE A 18 14.87 3.16 -3.44
N LEU A 19 15.16 4.21 -2.66
CA LEU A 19 16.48 4.42 -2.06
C LEU A 19 16.60 3.80 -0.68
N ASP A 20 17.84 3.65 -0.22
CA ASP A 20 18.15 3.16 1.12
C ASP A 20 17.53 4.01 2.22
N GLY A 21 17.03 3.35 3.26
CA GLY A 21 16.32 4.00 4.35
C GLY A 21 14.90 4.45 3.99
N GLU A 22 14.48 4.33 2.73
CA GLU A 22 13.09 4.56 2.35
C GLU A 22 12.20 3.37 2.75
N LYS A 23 10.95 3.70 3.06
CA LYS A 23 9.92 2.72 3.40
C LYS A 23 9.04 2.51 2.19
N VAL A 24 8.95 1.27 1.75
CA VAL A 24 8.08 0.86 0.66
C VAL A 24 6.91 0.10 1.25
N ARG A 25 5.71 0.55 0.92
CA ARG A 25 4.45 -0.01 1.33
C ARG A 25 3.95 -0.94 0.24
N VAL A 26 3.80 -2.22 0.57
CA VAL A 26 3.33 -3.25 -0.35
C VAL A 26 1.91 -3.66 0.01
N LEU A 27 1.01 -3.47 -0.95
CA LEU A 27 -0.40 -3.81 -0.80
C LEU A 27 -0.56 -5.34 -0.81
N PRO A 28 -1.08 -5.99 0.24
CA PRO A 28 -1.19 -7.46 0.29
C PRO A 28 -2.18 -8.05 -0.72
N LYS A 29 -3.08 -7.23 -1.29
CA LYS A 29 -4.11 -7.66 -2.25
C LYS A 29 -3.57 -7.82 -3.68
N CYS A 30 -2.54 -7.06 -4.04
CA CYS A 30 -2.03 -7.01 -5.40
C CYS A 30 -0.49 -7.04 -5.48
N ASN A 31 0.19 -7.09 -4.33
CA ASN A 31 1.64 -7.14 -4.19
C ASN A 31 2.40 -6.00 -4.89
N HIS A 32 1.75 -4.85 -5.12
CA HIS A 32 2.41 -3.67 -5.66
C HIS A 32 3.04 -2.83 -4.54
N GLY A 33 4.30 -2.47 -4.73
CA GLY A 33 5.08 -1.62 -3.83
C GLY A 33 5.07 -0.15 -4.23
N PHE A 34 4.96 0.74 -3.25
CA PHE A 34 5.00 2.19 -3.44
C PHE A 34 5.71 2.85 -2.26
N HIS A 35 6.31 4.03 -2.43
CA HIS A 35 6.80 4.79 -1.28
C HIS A 35 5.66 5.04 -0.30
N VAL A 36 5.92 4.85 1.01
CA VAL A 36 4.94 5.16 2.07
C VAL A 36 4.38 6.56 1.87
N LYS A 37 5.21 7.58 1.61
CA LYS A 37 4.76 8.95 1.35
C LYS A 37 3.84 9.08 0.13
N CYS A 38 4.21 8.43 -0.98
CA CYS A 38 3.47 8.54 -2.24
C CYS A 38 2.11 7.84 -2.13
N ILE A 39 2.06 6.63 -1.58
CA ILE A 39 0.80 5.90 -1.42
C ILE A 39 -0.08 6.54 -0.35
N ASP A 40 0.48 7.07 0.74
CA ASP A 40 -0.31 7.73 1.79
C ASP A 40 -1.04 8.97 1.24
N THR A 41 -0.33 9.77 0.43
CA THR A 41 -0.92 10.92 -0.28
C THR A 41 -2.01 10.47 -1.25
N TRP A 42 -1.78 9.38 -1.99
CA TRP A 42 -2.78 8.84 -2.92
C TRP A 42 -4.02 8.34 -2.18
N LEU A 43 -3.85 7.58 -1.09
CA LEU A 43 -4.93 7.02 -0.29
C LEU A 43 -5.80 8.09 0.40
N MET A 44 -5.26 9.30 0.60
CA MET A 44 -6.01 10.45 1.08
C MET A 44 -7.13 10.87 0.12
N SER A 45 -6.96 10.69 -1.19
CA SER A 45 -7.98 10.95 -2.22
C SER A 45 -8.64 9.69 -2.78
N HIS A 46 -7.88 8.60 -2.89
CA HIS A 46 -8.28 7.40 -3.61
C HIS A 46 -7.84 6.15 -2.86
N SER A 47 -8.78 5.39 -2.30
CA SER A 47 -8.48 4.17 -1.57
C SER A 47 -8.35 2.93 -2.46
N SER A 48 -7.70 3.08 -3.62
CA SER A 48 -7.48 2.03 -4.61
C SER A 48 -6.04 2.03 -5.10
N CYS A 49 -5.56 0.87 -5.56
CA CYS A 49 -4.20 0.71 -6.05
C CYS A 49 -4.01 1.52 -7.34
N PRO A 50 -3.02 2.42 -7.44
CA PRO A 50 -2.80 3.21 -8.65
C PRO A 50 -2.31 2.37 -9.84
N ASN A 51 -1.70 1.21 -9.59
CA ASN A 51 -1.21 0.32 -10.65
C ASN A 51 -2.32 -0.58 -11.25
N CYS A 52 -3.05 -1.31 -10.41
CA CYS A 52 -4.07 -2.27 -10.87
C CYS A 52 -5.53 -1.87 -10.59
N ARG A 53 -5.78 -0.68 -10.02
CA ARG A 53 -7.11 -0.18 -9.62
C ARG A 53 -7.87 -1.01 -8.59
N HIS A 54 -7.23 -2.01 -7.96
CA HIS A 54 -7.85 -2.82 -6.92
C HIS A 54 -8.16 -1.99 -5.66
N SER A 55 -9.37 -2.09 -5.11
CA SER A 55 -9.75 -1.32 -3.92
C SER A 55 -9.09 -1.89 -2.67
N LEU A 56 -8.55 -1.02 -1.81
CA LEU A 56 -7.89 -1.40 -0.56
C LEU A 56 -8.82 -1.41 0.64
N LEU A 57 -9.96 -0.74 0.53
CA LEU A 57 -11.02 -0.79 1.53
C LEU A 57 -11.85 -2.04 1.26
N GLU A 58 -11.55 -3.13 1.97
CA GLU A 58 -12.57 -4.15 2.16
C GLU A 58 -13.67 -3.53 3.03
N HIS A 59 -14.80 -3.22 2.41
CA HIS A 59 -16.03 -3.01 3.14
C HIS A 59 -16.34 -4.34 3.82
N LYS A 60 -15.99 -4.48 5.10
CA LYS A 60 -16.70 -5.39 5.98
C LYS A 60 -18.13 -4.88 5.97
N THR A 61 -18.96 -5.48 5.13
CA THR A 61 -20.42 -5.31 5.16
C THR A 61 -20.86 -5.80 6.52
N GLU A 62 -20.79 -4.91 7.51
CA GLU A 62 -21.41 -5.11 8.79
C GLU A 62 -22.89 -4.91 8.56
N ASN A 63 -23.57 -6.02 8.24
CA ASN A 63 -24.99 -6.12 8.49
C ASN A 63 -25.18 -5.71 9.97
N LYS A 64 -25.88 -4.60 10.20
CA LYS A 64 -26.24 -4.17 11.54
C LYS A 64 -27.41 -5.02 11.99
N ASP A 65 -27.14 -6.22 12.48
CA ASP A 65 -27.96 -6.74 13.55
C ASP A 65 -27.50 -6.07 14.84
N VAL A 66 -28.32 -5.13 15.30
CA VAL A 66 -28.15 -4.44 16.58
C VAL A 66 -28.39 -5.45 17.69
N THR A 67 -27.34 -5.99 18.32
CA THR A 67 -27.34 -6.35 19.75
C THR A 67 -25.91 -6.48 20.30
N ALA A 68 -25.61 -5.58 21.24
CA ALA A 68 -24.71 -5.68 22.40
C ALA A 68 -23.41 -6.52 22.34
N GLY A 69 -22.29 -5.83 22.59
CA GLY A 69 -21.30 -6.34 23.55
C GLY A 69 -19.85 -6.45 23.06
N SER A 70 -18.97 -5.92 23.93
CA SER A 70 -17.54 -6.24 24.07
C SER A 70 -16.57 -5.61 23.06
N GLY A 71 -15.69 -4.77 23.60
CA GLY A 71 -14.59 -4.18 22.87
C GLY A 71 -13.67 -5.23 22.26
N ARG A 72 -13.22 -4.93 21.05
CA ARG A 72 -11.90 -5.27 20.50
C ARG A 72 -11.64 -4.34 19.33
N GLN A 73 -10.51 -3.67 19.40
CA GLN A 73 -9.95 -2.79 18.37
C GLN A 73 -9.24 -3.69 17.34
N PRO A 74 -9.52 -3.55 16.03
CA PRO A 74 -8.59 -4.03 15.01
C PRO A 74 -8.21 -2.85 14.11
N THR A 75 -7.29 -2.00 14.58
CA THR A 75 -6.52 -1.12 13.68
C THR A 75 -5.23 -1.83 13.31
N ASP A 76 -5.34 -2.97 12.64
CA ASP A 76 -4.20 -3.57 11.96
C ASP A 76 -4.59 -3.70 10.50
N ASN A 77 -4.45 -2.57 9.78
CA ASN A 77 -4.46 -2.59 8.33
C ASN A 77 -3.16 -3.31 7.94
N GLY A 78 -3.21 -4.65 7.85
CA GLY A 78 -2.11 -5.60 7.63
C GLY A 78 -1.31 -5.35 6.35
N ASP A 79 -0.69 -4.19 6.31
CA ASP A 79 0.09 -3.66 5.22
C ASP A 79 1.56 -3.99 5.44
N LEU A 80 2.18 -4.56 4.42
CA LEU A 80 3.56 -4.98 4.51
C LEU A 80 4.46 -3.80 4.14
N VAL A 81 4.97 -3.11 5.16
CA VAL A 81 5.98 -2.07 4.99
C VAL A 81 7.36 -2.72 4.99
N ILE A 82 8.03 -2.71 3.84
CA ILE A 82 9.41 -3.16 3.70
C ILE A 82 10.36 -1.96 3.82
N PHE A 83 11.50 -2.18 4.46
CA PHE A 83 12.58 -1.20 4.55
C PHE A 83 13.63 -1.52 3.51
N VAL A 84 13.99 -0.55 2.69
CA VAL A 84 15.10 -0.70 1.74
C VAL A 84 16.40 -0.60 2.53
N GLN A 85 17.04 -1.73 2.77
CA GLN A 85 18.34 -1.81 3.42
C GLN A 85 19.34 -2.27 2.37
N GLU A 86 20.26 -1.39 1.95
CA GLU A 86 21.43 -1.81 1.17
C GLU A 86 22.14 -2.91 1.97
N GLY A 87 22.37 -4.06 1.32
CA GLY A 87 23.00 -5.21 1.96
C GLY A 87 24.31 -4.83 2.65
N SER A 88 24.52 -5.37 3.85
CA SER A 88 25.85 -5.42 4.48
C SER A 88 26.80 -6.32 3.70
#